data_AF-A0A2V5VZ21-F1
#
_entry.id   AF-A0A2V5VZ21-F1
#
_cell.length_a   1.000
_cell.length_b   1.000
_cell.length_c   1.000
_cell.angle_alpha   90.00
_cell.angle_beta   90.00
_cell.angle_gamma   90.00
#
_symmetry.space_group_name_H-M   'P 1'
#
loop_
_entity.id
_entity.type
_entity.pdbx_description
1 polymer ?
#
loop_
_entity_poly.entity_id
_entity_poly.type
_entity_poly.pdbx_seq_one_letter_code
_entity_poly.pdbx_strand_id
1 'polypeptide(L)'
;MPQDRFTWNIKTLVESYEKAGHANRAWDEPAKRALTEFARARSRVTETNEPWGQIIATNCDLAVEAGCNDPMIAYLHTRFSLDQTNSSKVFADAFCKAAQEMQQSSYPSIRKFYATLRAAEQLKFVAGTNTPTEVHHFRHLAATQLAVFIADRSTPVGEVDDACQDMFKLVERNNRQFEEFYRSIEKPLFQNWPKESVSWLLKGQFYIKYAWAARGGGYANTVSQEGWRLFSERLAAAETALAQAWELNPKDPRTAVKMMWVELGQGRGRSRMELWFRRAMELDPNSYDACNTKLLYLEPKWHGSIEEMLKFGRECVESKEWSGHVPLVLADAHDEVPLYYLEKSDQATYWKRPEVWLDIKAAFEKFFWLNPNKPGWHHNYARYAYWCEQWDELNQQLLQLGPVNYDYFGGKEEFDKMVLLAKQHAAPDAIGDNK
;
A
#
# COMPACT_ATOMS: atom_id res chain seq x y z
N MET A 1 -12.69 21.42 -3.83
CA MET A 1 -12.47 21.05 -5.26
C MET A 1 -10.97 20.93 -5.54
N PRO A 2 -10.52 20.24 -6.61
CA PRO A 2 -9.09 20.15 -6.96
C PRO A 2 -8.39 21.52 -7.05
N GLN A 3 -9.09 22.55 -7.52
CA GLN A 3 -8.56 23.92 -7.63
C GLN A 3 -8.26 24.57 -6.26
N ASP A 4 -9.12 24.39 -5.25
CA ASP A 4 -8.89 24.92 -3.90
C ASP A 4 -7.66 24.27 -3.26
N ARG A 5 -7.50 22.96 -3.50
CA ARG A 5 -6.36 22.17 -3.02
C ARG A 5 -5.06 22.61 -3.70
N PHE A 6 -5.11 22.95 -4.99
CA PHE A 6 -3.95 23.48 -5.72
C PHE A 6 -3.51 24.84 -5.19
N THR A 7 -4.42 25.80 -5.05
CA THR A 7 -4.13 27.12 -4.48
C THR A 7 -3.52 27.01 -3.09
N TRP A 8 -4.08 26.14 -2.24
CA TRP A 8 -3.55 25.89 -0.91
C TRP A 8 -2.14 25.28 -0.93
N ASN A 9 -1.86 24.35 -1.84
CA ASN A 9 -0.52 23.76 -2.00
C ASN A 9 0.49 24.79 -2.50
N ILE A 10 0.12 25.67 -3.44
CA ILE A 10 0.98 26.79 -3.89
C ILE A 10 1.36 27.69 -2.71
N LYS A 11 0.39 28.08 -1.87
CA LYS A 11 0.64 28.90 -0.69
C LYS A 11 1.62 28.24 0.31
N THR A 12 1.49 26.94 0.52
CA THR A 12 2.28 26.19 1.49
C THR A 12 3.58 25.61 0.93
N LEU A 13 3.89 25.88 -0.34
CA LEU A 13 5.12 25.48 -1.02
C LEU A 13 5.83 26.71 -1.58
N VAL A 14 5.30 27.30 -2.64
CA VAL A 14 5.91 28.40 -3.39
C VAL A 14 5.93 29.68 -2.56
N GLU A 15 4.79 30.12 -2.02
CA GLU A 15 4.80 31.35 -1.20
C GLU A 15 5.58 31.17 0.11
N SER A 16 5.65 29.94 0.64
CA SER A 16 6.44 29.63 1.83
C SER A 16 7.95 29.73 1.52
N TYR A 17 8.38 29.23 0.36
CA TYR A 17 9.72 29.44 -0.16
C TYR A 17 10.04 30.94 -0.33
N GLU A 18 9.13 31.71 -0.91
CA GLU A 18 9.35 33.14 -1.13
C GLU A 18 9.46 33.97 0.16
N LYS A 19 8.71 33.59 1.20
CA LYS A 19 8.71 34.32 2.49
C LYS A 19 9.83 33.87 3.42
N ALA A 20 10.20 32.61 3.34
CA ALA A 20 10.84 31.90 4.44
C ALA A 20 11.96 30.95 3.98
N GLY A 21 12.05 30.70 2.68
CA GLY A 21 13.10 29.91 2.06
C GLY A 21 14.40 30.69 1.85
N HIS A 22 15.44 29.97 1.48
CA HIS A 22 16.75 30.56 1.19
C HIS A 22 16.78 31.12 -0.24
N ALA A 23 16.00 32.18 -0.50
CA ALA A 23 15.83 32.73 -1.84
C ALA A 23 17.13 33.36 -2.38
N ASN A 24 17.45 33.08 -3.63
CA ASN A 24 18.58 33.66 -4.37
C ASN A 24 18.33 33.56 -5.87
N ARG A 25 18.63 34.65 -6.58
CA ARG A 25 18.49 34.74 -8.05
C ARG A 25 19.19 33.61 -8.82
N ALA A 26 20.24 33.01 -8.25
CA ALA A 26 20.95 31.90 -8.88
C ALA A 26 20.10 30.61 -9.01
N TRP A 27 19.16 30.37 -8.10
CA TRP A 27 18.36 29.13 -8.07
C TRP A 27 16.85 29.34 -7.89
N ASP A 28 16.37 30.58 -7.72
CA ASP A 28 14.94 30.86 -7.46
C ASP A 28 14.02 30.33 -8.57
N GLU A 29 14.44 30.46 -9.82
CA GLU A 29 13.66 30.04 -10.98
C GLU A 29 13.42 28.52 -10.99
N PRO A 30 14.48 27.67 -10.99
CA PRO A 30 14.30 26.23 -10.92
C PRO A 30 13.63 25.78 -9.61
N ALA A 31 13.96 26.40 -8.46
CA ALA A 31 13.33 26.07 -7.19
C ALA A 31 11.80 26.27 -7.22
N LYS A 32 11.33 27.41 -7.74
CA LYS A 32 9.89 27.69 -7.87
C LYS A 32 9.19 26.77 -8.86
N ARG A 33 9.85 26.37 -9.95
CA ARG A 33 9.31 25.38 -10.89
C ARG A 33 9.12 24.02 -10.23
N ALA A 34 10.12 23.53 -9.50
CA ALA A 34 10.01 22.26 -8.78
C ALA A 34 8.85 22.28 -7.76
N LEU A 35 8.74 23.35 -6.97
CA LEU A 35 7.68 23.52 -5.96
C LEU A 35 6.29 23.64 -6.59
N THR A 36 6.16 24.34 -7.71
CA THR A 36 4.90 24.49 -8.45
C THR A 36 4.44 23.16 -9.02
N GLU A 37 5.33 22.41 -9.65
CA GLU A 37 5.00 21.09 -10.20
C GLU A 37 4.65 20.10 -9.08
N PHE A 38 5.37 20.15 -7.96
CA PHE A 38 5.01 19.37 -6.79
C PHE A 38 3.62 19.73 -6.25
N ALA A 39 3.23 21.01 -6.25
CA ALA A 39 1.89 21.45 -5.88
C ALA A 39 0.82 20.90 -6.84
N ARG A 40 1.10 20.88 -8.15
CA ARG A 40 0.20 20.31 -9.17
C ARG A 40 -0.01 18.82 -8.95
N ALA A 41 1.07 18.07 -8.82
CA ALA A 41 1.04 16.62 -8.60
C ALA A 41 0.25 16.26 -7.33
N ARG A 42 0.52 16.95 -6.21
CA ARG A 42 -0.22 16.74 -4.95
C ARG A 42 -1.71 17.07 -5.05
N SER A 43 -2.09 18.01 -5.90
CA SER A 43 -3.48 18.46 -6.03
C SER A 43 -4.25 17.70 -7.09
N ARG A 44 -3.62 16.73 -7.76
CA ARG A 44 -4.18 15.94 -8.86
C ARG A 44 -4.68 16.81 -10.02
N VAL A 45 -3.92 17.86 -10.34
CA VAL A 45 -4.17 18.77 -11.48
C VAL A 45 -3.11 18.62 -12.60
N THR A 46 -2.41 17.48 -12.61
CA THR A 46 -1.51 17.06 -13.68
C THR A 46 -2.29 16.34 -14.76
N GLU A 47 -1.80 16.40 -16.00
CA GLU A 47 -2.39 15.63 -17.10
C GLU A 47 -2.10 14.13 -16.94
N THR A 48 -2.95 13.30 -17.55
CA THR A 48 -2.71 11.85 -17.60
C THR A 48 -1.39 11.59 -18.34
N ASN A 49 -0.48 10.85 -17.72
CA ASN A 49 0.88 10.53 -18.22
C ASN A 49 1.89 11.68 -18.25
N GLU A 50 1.60 12.83 -17.64
CA GLU A 50 2.60 13.88 -17.46
C GLU A 50 3.76 13.36 -16.58
N PRO A 51 5.04 13.49 -16.98
CA PRO A 51 6.19 12.98 -16.23
C PRO A 51 6.55 13.93 -15.07
N TRP A 52 5.57 14.33 -14.26
CA TRP A 52 5.70 15.32 -13.20
C TRP A 52 6.85 15.00 -12.23
N GLY A 53 7.12 13.72 -11.94
CA GLY A 53 8.24 13.31 -11.10
C GLY A 53 9.61 13.69 -11.69
N GLN A 54 9.78 13.50 -13.00
CA GLN A 54 10.99 13.88 -13.72
C GLN A 54 11.13 15.40 -13.85
N ILE A 55 10.02 16.11 -14.03
CA ILE A 55 10.00 17.58 -14.05
C ILE A 55 10.46 18.14 -12.70
N ILE A 56 9.98 17.58 -11.58
CA ILE A 56 10.43 17.97 -10.25
C ILE A 56 11.92 17.67 -10.08
N ALA A 57 12.36 16.45 -10.39
CA ALA A 57 13.76 16.04 -10.27
C ALA A 57 14.70 16.99 -11.02
N THR A 58 14.42 17.23 -12.31
CA THR A 58 15.25 18.09 -13.18
C THR A 58 15.40 19.50 -12.61
N ASN A 59 14.31 20.09 -12.09
CA ASN A 59 14.37 21.43 -11.52
C ASN A 59 15.05 21.46 -10.14
N CYS A 60 14.92 20.39 -9.35
CA CYS A 60 15.68 20.23 -8.12
C CYS A 60 17.19 20.14 -8.38
N ASP A 61 17.60 19.36 -9.39
CA ASP A 61 19.01 19.21 -9.77
C ASP A 61 19.61 20.55 -10.16
N LEU A 62 18.94 21.30 -11.05
CA LEU A 62 19.36 22.65 -11.46
C LEU A 62 19.50 23.60 -10.27
N ALA A 63 18.57 23.57 -9.32
CA ALA A 63 18.64 24.43 -8.13
C ALA A 63 19.84 24.04 -7.23
N VAL A 64 20.04 22.74 -6.97
CA VAL A 64 21.12 22.23 -6.12
C VAL A 64 22.50 22.48 -6.76
N GLU A 65 22.63 22.27 -8.07
CA GLU A 65 23.86 22.59 -8.84
C GLU A 65 24.21 24.08 -8.78
N ALA A 66 23.19 24.95 -8.74
CA ALA A 66 23.36 26.39 -8.53
C ALA A 66 23.65 26.78 -7.06
N GLY A 67 23.75 25.81 -6.15
CA GLY A 67 24.09 26.02 -4.74
C GLY A 67 22.90 26.22 -3.81
N CYS A 68 21.69 25.86 -4.23
CA CYS A 68 20.49 25.95 -3.38
C CYS A 68 20.64 25.09 -2.12
N ASN A 69 20.42 25.71 -0.97
CA ASN A 69 20.42 25.05 0.34
C ASN A 69 19.05 25.19 1.04
N ASP A 70 17.97 25.40 0.28
CA ASP A 70 16.61 25.46 0.84
C ASP A 70 16.16 24.07 1.31
N PRO A 71 15.66 23.92 2.56
CA PRO A 71 15.28 22.62 3.11
C PRO A 71 14.18 21.89 2.32
N MET A 72 13.23 22.61 1.73
CA MET A 72 12.15 21.99 0.96
C MET A 72 12.67 21.50 -0.39
N ILE A 73 13.58 22.25 -1.03
CA ILE A 73 14.26 21.79 -2.26
C ILE A 73 15.15 20.59 -1.97
N ALA A 74 15.91 20.58 -0.88
CA ALA A 74 16.73 19.44 -0.47
C ALA A 74 15.89 18.17 -0.24
N TYR A 75 14.72 18.30 0.39
CA TYR A 75 13.77 17.19 0.53
C TYR A 75 13.24 16.68 -0.81
N LEU A 76 12.83 17.57 -1.72
CA LEU A 76 12.33 17.18 -3.04
C LEU A 76 13.42 16.53 -3.89
N HIS A 77 14.63 17.10 -3.90
CA HIS A 77 15.79 16.50 -4.55
C HIS A 77 16.07 15.09 -4.04
N THR A 78 16.08 14.90 -2.71
CA THR A 78 16.24 13.58 -2.10
C THR A 78 15.16 12.60 -2.55
N ARG A 79 13.92 13.07 -2.71
CA ARG A 79 12.79 12.22 -3.06
C ARG A 79 12.71 11.86 -4.54
N PHE A 80 13.09 12.78 -5.43
CA PHE A 80 12.82 12.68 -6.86
C PHE A 80 14.07 12.48 -7.71
N SER A 81 15.23 12.94 -7.24
CA SER A 81 16.50 12.84 -7.97
C SER A 81 17.40 11.70 -7.48
N LEU A 82 17.30 11.34 -6.20
CA LEU A 82 18.07 10.23 -5.62
C LEU A 82 17.28 8.92 -5.69
N ASP A 83 18.00 7.81 -5.77
CA ASP A 83 17.44 6.46 -5.66
C ASP A 83 18.26 5.57 -4.70
N GLN A 84 17.75 4.37 -4.44
CA GLN A 84 18.39 3.39 -3.57
C GLN A 84 19.45 2.54 -4.29
N THR A 85 19.66 2.71 -5.59
CA THR A 85 20.41 1.75 -6.42
C THR A 85 21.84 1.54 -5.96
N ASN A 86 22.46 2.60 -5.43
CA ASN A 86 23.84 2.56 -4.96
C ASN A 86 23.98 2.26 -3.46
N SER A 87 23.02 2.70 -2.63
CA SER A 87 23.00 2.40 -1.18
C SER A 87 21.69 2.84 -0.51
N SER A 88 20.93 1.87 0.00
CA SER A 88 19.72 2.14 0.79
C SER A 88 20.01 2.93 2.07
N LYS A 89 21.20 2.75 2.67
CA LYS A 89 21.63 3.49 3.86
C LYS A 89 21.88 4.96 3.55
N VAL A 90 22.65 5.27 2.50
CA VAL A 90 22.93 6.65 2.10
C VAL A 90 21.62 7.38 1.76
N PHE A 91 20.70 6.69 1.10
CA PHE A 91 19.37 7.22 0.80
C PHE A 91 18.56 7.53 2.07
N ALA A 92 18.55 6.62 3.05
CA ALA A 92 17.91 6.84 4.35
C ALA A 92 18.54 8.01 5.13
N ASP A 93 19.87 8.11 5.13
CA ASP A 93 20.61 9.20 5.77
C ASP A 93 20.26 10.57 5.14
N ALA A 94 20.11 10.62 3.81
CA ALA A 94 19.68 11.83 3.09
C ALA A 94 18.27 12.29 3.51
N PHE A 95 17.31 11.36 3.64
CA PHE A 95 15.98 11.71 4.14
C PHE A 95 16.00 12.16 5.60
N CYS A 96 16.81 11.54 6.46
CA CYS A 96 16.95 11.96 7.84
C CYS A 96 17.49 13.39 7.95
N LYS A 97 18.52 13.71 7.16
CA LYS A 97 19.08 15.06 7.06
C LYS A 97 18.02 16.07 6.57
N ALA A 98 17.34 15.77 5.47
CA ALA A 98 16.29 16.63 4.95
C ALA A 98 15.15 16.85 5.97
N ALA A 99 14.75 15.81 6.71
CA ALA A 99 13.74 15.93 7.77
C ALA A 99 14.19 16.85 8.91
N GLN A 100 15.47 16.78 9.32
CA GLN A 100 16.07 17.64 10.36
C GLN A 100 16.16 19.10 9.91
N GLU A 101 16.62 19.36 8.68
CA GLU A 101 16.66 20.71 8.10
C GLU A 101 15.25 21.30 7.99
N MET A 102 14.28 20.49 7.56
CA MET A 102 12.87 20.88 7.54
C MET A 102 12.33 21.23 8.93
N GLN A 103 12.80 20.59 10.00
CA GLN A 103 12.41 20.96 11.37
C GLN A 103 12.80 22.38 11.73
N GLN A 104 14.03 22.76 11.36
CA GLN A 104 14.63 24.06 11.67
C GLN A 104 14.08 25.17 10.77
N SER A 105 13.41 24.83 9.68
CA SER A 105 12.79 25.78 8.77
C SER A 105 11.47 26.36 9.30
N SER A 106 11.00 27.40 8.63
CA SER A 106 9.70 28.06 8.85
C SER A 106 8.57 27.50 7.96
N TYR A 107 8.82 26.44 7.19
CA TYR A 107 7.78 25.80 6.38
C TYR A 107 6.63 25.25 7.25
N PRO A 108 5.39 25.19 6.73
CA PRO A 108 4.24 24.68 7.48
C PRO A 108 4.42 23.24 7.98
N SER A 109 3.77 22.90 9.10
CA SER A 109 3.90 21.59 9.77
C SER A 109 3.64 20.39 8.86
N ILE A 110 2.75 20.52 7.86
CA ILE A 110 2.48 19.47 6.86
C ILE A 110 3.70 19.14 5.99
N ARG A 111 4.55 20.12 5.68
CA ARG A 111 5.78 19.89 4.90
C ARG A 111 6.82 19.17 5.75
N LYS A 112 6.92 19.58 7.02
CA LYS A 112 7.74 18.90 8.04
C LYS A 112 7.27 17.45 8.25
N PHE A 113 5.95 17.23 8.30
CA PHE A 113 5.34 15.90 8.39
C PHE A 113 5.82 14.98 7.28
N TYR A 114 5.68 15.36 6.01
CA TYR A 114 6.06 14.48 4.91
C TYR A 114 7.56 14.17 4.89
N ALA A 115 8.43 15.14 5.17
CA ALA A 115 9.87 14.88 5.27
C ALA A 115 10.19 13.88 6.41
N THR A 116 9.58 14.07 7.57
CA THR A 116 9.73 13.21 8.76
C THR A 116 9.17 11.80 8.54
N LEU A 117 8.00 11.70 7.89
CA LEU A 117 7.35 10.45 7.49
C LEU A 117 8.27 9.63 6.58
N ARG A 118 8.81 10.24 5.50
CA ARG A 118 9.70 9.53 4.56
C ARG A 118 11.01 9.10 5.23
N ALA A 119 11.57 9.90 6.13
CA ALA A 119 12.73 9.48 6.93
C ALA A 119 12.44 8.21 7.75
N ALA A 120 11.29 8.16 8.44
CA ALA A 120 10.88 6.97 9.18
C ALA A 120 10.70 5.73 8.30
N GLU A 121 10.12 5.90 7.10
CA GLU A 121 9.94 4.81 6.13
C GLU A 121 11.28 4.27 5.64
N GLN A 122 12.21 5.14 5.25
CA GLN A 122 13.52 4.70 4.76
C GLN A 122 14.37 4.06 5.84
N LEU A 123 14.37 4.60 7.06
CA LEU A 123 15.04 3.95 8.20
C LEU A 123 14.45 2.57 8.50
N LYS A 124 13.11 2.44 8.44
CA LYS A 124 12.46 1.14 8.64
C LYS A 124 12.79 0.16 7.52
N PHE A 125 12.85 0.63 6.28
CA PHE A 125 13.24 -0.17 5.14
C PHE A 125 14.66 -0.73 5.31
N VAL A 126 15.64 0.13 5.63
CA VAL A 126 17.03 -0.29 5.89
C VAL A 126 17.14 -1.25 7.06
N ALA A 127 16.34 -1.07 8.12
CA ALA A 127 16.37 -1.92 9.30
C ALA A 127 15.74 -3.31 9.09
N GLY A 128 15.04 -3.56 7.98
CA GLY A 128 14.41 -4.85 7.69
C GLY A 128 13.37 -5.24 8.73
N THR A 129 13.59 -6.37 9.42
CA THR A 129 12.68 -6.85 10.49
C THR A 129 12.78 -6.05 11.78
N ASN A 130 13.93 -5.44 12.06
CA ASN A 130 14.16 -4.63 13.26
C ASN A 130 13.47 -3.26 13.20
N THR A 131 13.22 -2.64 14.36
CA THR A 131 12.70 -1.27 14.42
C THR A 131 13.56 -0.45 15.38
N PRO A 132 14.57 0.27 14.87
CA PRO A 132 15.46 1.10 15.68
C PRO A 132 14.71 2.21 16.43
N THR A 133 15.32 2.71 17.51
CA THR A 133 14.80 3.82 18.31
C THR A 133 14.56 5.08 17.49
N GLU A 134 15.39 5.32 16.49
CA GLU A 134 15.31 6.44 15.55
C GLU A 134 14.01 6.38 14.73
N VAL A 135 13.59 5.18 14.30
CA VAL A 135 12.30 5.00 13.59
C VAL A 135 11.15 5.41 14.49
N HIS A 136 11.17 5.02 15.77
CA HIS A 136 10.15 5.43 16.73
C HIS A 136 10.14 6.93 16.99
N HIS A 137 11.33 7.56 17.06
CA HIS A 137 11.47 9.00 17.20
C HIS A 137 10.83 9.75 16.02
N PHE A 138 11.19 9.41 14.78
CA PHE A 138 10.62 10.05 13.59
C PHE A 138 9.10 9.81 13.47
N ARG A 139 8.61 8.61 13.79
CA ARG A 139 7.16 8.32 13.85
C ARG A 139 6.42 9.23 14.82
N HIS A 140 6.94 9.38 16.04
CA HIS A 140 6.32 10.24 17.06
C HIS A 140 6.33 11.72 16.65
N LEU A 141 7.44 12.18 16.06
CA LEU A 141 7.57 13.54 15.54
C LEU A 141 6.58 13.80 14.40
N ALA A 142 6.43 12.87 13.46
CA ALA A 142 5.47 12.96 12.36
C ALA A 142 4.03 13.00 12.90
N ALA A 143 3.69 12.17 13.88
CA ALA A 143 2.39 12.19 14.55
C ALA A 143 2.07 13.58 15.14
N THR A 144 3.05 14.17 15.84
CA THR A 144 2.90 15.49 16.47
C THR A 144 2.70 16.60 15.43
N GLN A 145 3.50 16.60 14.36
CA GLN A 145 3.37 17.58 13.28
C GLN A 145 2.02 17.47 12.56
N LEU A 146 1.54 16.24 12.35
CA LEU A 146 0.25 15.99 11.75
C LEU A 146 -0.90 16.44 12.67
N ALA A 147 -0.80 16.22 13.98
CA ALA A 147 -1.79 16.73 14.93
C ALA A 147 -1.86 18.27 14.92
N VAL A 148 -0.71 18.96 14.84
CA VAL A 148 -0.66 20.43 14.67
C VAL A 148 -1.32 20.86 13.36
N PHE A 149 -1.06 20.15 12.26
CA PHE A 149 -1.69 20.42 10.96
C PHE A 149 -3.22 20.27 11.00
N ILE A 150 -3.72 19.20 11.60
CA ILE A 150 -5.17 18.90 11.69
C ILE A 150 -5.91 19.91 12.59
N ALA A 151 -5.21 20.55 13.53
CA ALA A 151 -5.79 21.61 14.34
C ALA A 151 -6.14 22.88 13.53
N ASP A 152 -5.53 23.09 12.35
CA ASP A 152 -5.84 24.22 11.47
C ASP A 152 -7.05 23.93 10.56
N ARG A 153 -8.18 24.57 10.89
CA ARG A 153 -9.45 24.46 10.15
C ARG A 153 -9.40 24.96 8.70
N SER A 154 -8.38 25.72 8.31
CA SER A 154 -8.23 26.24 6.93
C SER A 154 -7.68 25.20 5.96
N THR A 155 -7.30 24.04 6.47
CA THR A 155 -6.75 22.93 5.70
C THR A 155 -7.80 22.25 4.82
N PRO A 156 -7.50 21.96 3.53
CA PRO A 156 -8.36 21.14 2.69
C PRO A 156 -8.51 19.71 3.26
N VAL A 157 -9.75 19.22 3.41
CA VAL A 157 -10.01 17.88 3.97
C VAL A 157 -9.32 16.75 3.20
N GLY A 158 -9.12 16.90 1.88
CA GLY A 158 -8.36 15.94 1.08
C GLY A 158 -6.88 15.83 1.45
N GLU A 159 -6.26 16.89 1.97
CA GLU A 159 -4.90 16.83 2.50
C GLU A 159 -4.86 16.17 3.88
N VAL A 160 -5.91 16.37 4.69
CA VAL A 160 -6.09 15.66 5.97
C VAL A 160 -6.24 14.16 5.73
N ASP A 161 -7.07 13.76 4.77
CA ASP A 161 -7.26 12.35 4.40
C ASP A 161 -5.92 11.72 3.99
N ASP A 162 -5.26 12.26 2.95
CA ASP A 162 -4.02 11.69 2.42
C ASP A 162 -2.93 11.58 3.50
N ALA A 163 -2.77 12.61 4.35
CA ALA A 163 -1.78 12.57 5.43
C ALA A 163 -2.11 11.57 6.54
N CYS A 164 -3.39 11.44 6.92
CA CYS A 164 -3.83 10.45 7.90
C CYS A 164 -3.70 9.01 7.38
N GLN A 165 -4.02 8.75 6.11
CA GLN A 165 -3.82 7.43 5.50
C GLN A 165 -2.33 7.03 5.50
N ASP A 166 -1.45 7.94 5.08
CA ASP A 166 0.00 7.73 5.11
C ASP A 166 0.50 7.46 6.55
N MET A 167 0.01 8.22 7.53
CA MET A 167 0.38 8.04 8.91
C MET A 167 -0.14 6.71 9.49
N PHE A 168 -1.39 6.36 9.22
CA PHE A 168 -1.97 5.06 9.62
C PHE A 168 -1.13 3.91 9.10
N LYS A 169 -0.74 3.92 7.82
CA LYS A 169 0.15 2.92 7.24
C LYS A 169 1.50 2.87 7.95
N LEU A 170 2.10 4.02 8.24
CA LEU A 170 3.42 4.08 8.89
C LEU A 170 3.43 3.40 10.27
N VAL A 171 2.37 3.58 11.07
CA VAL A 171 2.30 3.07 12.46
C VAL A 171 1.43 1.83 12.62
N GLU A 172 0.90 1.26 11.54
CA GLU A 172 -0.07 0.18 11.60
C GLU A 172 0.46 -1.08 12.33
N ARG A 173 1.76 -1.35 12.28
CA ARG A 173 2.33 -2.54 12.95
C ARG A 173 2.59 -2.33 14.44
N ASN A 174 2.35 -1.13 14.98
CA ASN A 174 2.52 -0.80 16.38
C ASN A 174 1.20 -0.27 16.96
N ASN A 175 0.45 -1.15 17.63
CA ASN A 175 -0.88 -0.84 18.16
C ASN A 175 -0.88 0.38 19.09
N ARG A 176 0.17 0.54 19.93
CA ARG A 176 0.28 1.67 20.85
C ARG A 176 0.46 2.99 20.09
N GLN A 177 1.41 3.06 19.16
CA GLN A 177 1.64 4.27 18.37
C GLN A 177 0.42 4.62 17.49
N PHE A 178 -0.25 3.60 16.94
CA PHE A 178 -1.48 3.78 16.17
C PHE A 178 -2.60 4.38 17.02
N GLU A 179 -2.78 3.87 18.24
CA GLU A 179 -3.77 4.39 19.19
C GLU A 179 -3.44 5.81 19.64
N GLU A 180 -2.22 6.05 20.10
CA GLU A 180 -1.76 7.38 20.56
C GLU A 180 -1.95 8.44 19.45
N PHE A 181 -1.60 8.10 18.21
CA PHE A 181 -1.81 8.99 17.07
C PHE A 181 -3.29 9.32 16.87
N TYR A 182 -4.17 8.32 16.72
CA TYR A 182 -5.58 8.60 16.44
C TYR A 182 -6.22 9.42 17.58
N ARG A 183 -5.90 9.10 18.83
CA ARG A 183 -6.37 9.87 20.00
C ARG A 183 -5.96 11.34 19.98
N SER A 184 -4.76 11.65 19.46
CA SER A 184 -4.31 13.04 19.33
C SER A 184 -5.07 13.84 18.26
N ILE A 185 -5.69 13.18 17.28
CA ILE A 185 -6.34 13.83 16.15
C ILE A 185 -7.87 13.74 16.16
N GLU A 186 -8.47 12.81 16.93
CA GLU A 186 -9.92 12.60 16.91
C GLU A 186 -10.70 13.88 17.25
N LYS A 187 -10.34 14.55 18.35
CA LYS A 187 -11.01 15.80 18.75
C LYS A 187 -10.91 16.89 17.67
N PRO A 188 -9.71 17.29 17.18
CA PRO A 188 -9.63 18.32 16.16
C PRO A 188 -10.28 17.90 14.83
N LEU A 189 -10.23 16.61 14.44
CA LEU A 189 -10.95 16.11 13.26
C LEU A 189 -12.45 16.41 13.34
N PHE A 190 -13.10 16.05 14.44
CA PHE A 190 -14.54 16.27 14.60
C PHE A 190 -14.92 17.70 14.98
N GLN A 191 -13.98 18.52 15.45
CA GLN A 191 -14.21 19.95 15.62
C GLN A 191 -14.18 20.71 14.28
N ASN A 192 -13.25 20.34 13.39
CA ASN A 192 -13.01 21.06 12.15
C ASN A 192 -13.81 20.49 10.96
N TRP A 193 -14.02 19.16 10.92
CA TRP A 193 -14.68 18.46 9.80
C TRP A 193 -15.72 17.42 10.26
N PRO A 194 -16.71 17.77 11.13
CA PRO A 194 -17.70 16.80 11.63
C PRO A 194 -18.65 16.26 10.55
N LYS A 195 -18.82 17.00 9.44
CA LYS A 195 -19.74 16.66 8.34
C LYS A 195 -19.04 16.12 7.10
N GLU A 196 -17.72 15.94 7.16
CA GLU A 196 -16.95 15.34 6.08
C GLU A 196 -16.89 13.83 6.27
N SER A 197 -17.13 13.07 5.21
CA SER A 197 -17.09 11.60 5.25
C SER A 197 -15.73 11.06 5.71
N VAL A 198 -14.63 11.77 5.38
CA VAL A 198 -13.26 11.42 5.75
C VAL A 198 -13.08 11.26 7.26
N SER A 199 -13.63 12.16 8.07
CA SER A 199 -13.51 12.08 9.54
C SER A 199 -14.12 10.79 10.09
N TRP A 200 -15.27 10.41 9.54
CA TRP A 200 -15.99 9.19 9.89
C TRP A 200 -15.32 7.93 9.34
N LEU A 201 -14.75 7.98 8.13
CA LEU A 201 -13.97 6.89 7.55
C LEU A 201 -12.73 6.59 8.39
N LEU A 202 -11.95 7.63 8.75
CA LEU A 202 -10.76 7.49 9.60
C LEU A 202 -11.10 6.91 10.97
N LYS A 203 -12.22 7.34 11.57
CA LYS A 203 -12.75 6.76 12.81
C LYS A 203 -13.07 5.28 12.65
N GLY A 204 -13.78 4.91 11.60
CA GLY A 204 -14.11 3.52 11.27
C GLY A 204 -12.86 2.64 11.14
N GLN A 205 -11.87 3.10 10.37
CA GLN A 205 -10.59 2.42 10.18
C GLN A 205 -9.85 2.23 11.51
N PHE A 206 -9.80 3.28 12.35
CA PHE A 206 -9.21 3.21 13.67
C PHE A 206 -9.88 2.12 14.51
N TYR A 207 -11.21 2.14 14.63
CA TYR A 207 -11.94 1.21 15.47
C TYR A 207 -11.90 -0.24 14.98
N ILE A 208 -11.84 -0.48 13.66
CA ILE A 208 -11.57 -1.83 13.12
C ILE A 208 -10.23 -2.33 13.66
N LYS A 209 -9.16 -1.57 13.45
CA LYS A 209 -7.83 -1.99 13.88
C LYS A 209 -7.75 -2.15 15.40
N TYR A 210 -8.36 -1.23 16.13
CA TYR A 210 -8.40 -1.24 17.59
C TYR A 210 -9.18 -2.45 18.11
N ALA A 211 -10.22 -2.91 17.40
CA ALA A 211 -10.90 -4.16 17.70
C ALA A 211 -9.94 -5.36 17.53
N TRP A 212 -9.34 -5.51 16.35
CA TRP A 212 -8.43 -6.64 16.07
C TRP A 212 -7.23 -6.70 17.01
N ALA A 213 -6.70 -5.54 17.42
CA ALA A 213 -5.65 -5.44 18.43
C ALA A 213 -6.09 -5.98 19.80
N ALA A 214 -7.34 -5.74 20.23
CA ALA A 214 -7.87 -6.28 21.47
C ALA A 214 -8.18 -7.78 21.40
N ARG A 215 -8.68 -8.26 20.26
CA ARG A 215 -8.92 -9.69 20.03
C ARG A 215 -7.62 -10.48 20.05
N GLY A 216 -6.57 -9.91 19.46
CA GLY A 216 -5.31 -10.60 19.19
C GLY A 216 -5.38 -11.47 17.92
N GLY A 217 -4.20 -11.99 17.53
CA GLY A 217 -4.03 -12.81 16.31
C GLY A 217 -4.30 -14.31 16.49
N GLY A 218 -4.70 -14.74 17.69
CA GLY A 218 -4.97 -16.16 17.96
C GLY A 218 -6.28 -16.67 17.36
N TYR A 219 -6.43 -17.99 17.36
CA TYR A 219 -7.69 -18.68 17.03
C TYR A 219 -8.79 -18.31 18.04
N ALA A 220 -10.04 -18.42 17.62
CA ALA A 220 -11.20 -17.98 18.41
C ALA A 220 -11.24 -18.58 19.84
N ASN A 221 -10.81 -19.83 20.00
CA ASN A 221 -10.73 -20.54 21.29
C ASN A 221 -9.58 -20.07 22.20
N THR A 222 -8.68 -19.21 21.73
CA THR A 222 -7.56 -18.65 22.50
C THR A 222 -7.78 -17.19 22.94
N VAL A 223 -8.86 -16.57 22.46
CA VAL A 223 -9.20 -15.17 22.78
C VAL A 223 -9.86 -15.10 24.16
N SER A 224 -9.39 -14.17 25.01
CA SER A 224 -9.95 -13.95 26.33
C SER A 224 -11.36 -13.36 26.27
N GLN A 225 -12.15 -13.51 27.35
CA GLN A 225 -13.49 -12.90 27.44
C GLN A 225 -13.44 -11.37 27.26
N GLU A 226 -12.44 -10.72 27.86
CA GLU A 226 -12.22 -9.28 27.72
C GLU A 226 -11.83 -8.90 26.29
N GLY A 227 -10.98 -9.71 25.63
CA GLY A 227 -10.64 -9.54 24.22
C GLY A 227 -11.88 -9.59 23.33
N TRP A 228 -12.79 -10.54 23.55
CA TRP A 228 -14.07 -10.64 22.84
C TRP A 228 -15.00 -9.45 23.10
N ARG A 229 -15.12 -9.02 24.36
CA ARG A 229 -15.95 -7.87 24.73
C ARG A 229 -15.48 -6.60 24.02
N LEU A 230 -14.18 -6.29 24.12
CA LEU A 230 -13.57 -5.14 23.48
C LEU A 230 -13.62 -5.23 21.94
N PHE A 231 -13.45 -6.42 21.38
CA PHE A 231 -13.59 -6.65 19.94
C PHE A 231 -14.98 -6.27 19.45
N SER A 232 -16.03 -6.77 20.12
CA SER A 232 -17.42 -6.49 19.77
C SER A 232 -17.78 -5.01 19.90
N GLU A 233 -17.43 -4.39 21.04
CA GLU A 233 -17.70 -2.96 21.29
C GLU A 233 -17.04 -2.05 20.25
N ARG A 234 -15.78 -2.34 19.91
CA ARG A 234 -15.02 -1.53 18.95
C ARG A 234 -15.51 -1.75 17.52
N LEU A 235 -15.92 -2.96 17.14
CA LEU A 235 -16.54 -3.19 15.83
C LEU A 235 -17.90 -2.50 15.71
N ALA A 236 -18.69 -2.40 16.79
CA ALA A 236 -19.93 -1.62 16.79
C ALA A 236 -19.66 -0.12 16.60
N ALA A 237 -18.60 0.41 17.21
CA ALA A 237 -18.16 1.79 16.99
C ALA A 237 -17.66 2.02 15.55
N ALA A 238 -16.94 1.06 14.98
CA ALA A 238 -16.51 1.09 13.59
C ALA A 238 -17.69 1.09 12.62
N GLU A 239 -18.66 0.19 12.83
CA GLU A 239 -19.89 0.10 12.02
C GLU A 239 -20.65 1.43 12.02
N THR A 240 -20.86 2.01 13.21
CA THR A 240 -21.56 3.28 13.36
C THR A 240 -20.85 4.39 12.60
N ALA A 241 -19.52 4.49 12.73
CA ALA A 241 -18.74 5.50 12.04
C ALA A 241 -18.75 5.31 10.52
N LEU A 242 -18.59 4.08 10.03
CA LEU A 242 -18.58 3.78 8.59
C LEU A 242 -19.96 3.95 7.95
N ALA A 243 -21.04 3.68 8.68
CA ALA A 243 -22.40 4.00 8.23
C ALA A 243 -22.57 5.52 8.01
N GLN A 244 -22.06 6.35 8.92
CA GLN A 244 -22.05 7.81 8.74
C GLN A 244 -21.15 8.25 7.58
N ALA A 245 -19.97 7.63 7.42
CA ALA A 245 -19.09 7.92 6.28
C ALA A 245 -19.78 7.60 4.94
N TRP A 246 -20.51 6.48 4.87
CA TRP A 246 -21.25 6.05 3.69
C TRP A 246 -22.44 6.97 3.38
N GLU A 247 -23.17 7.40 4.41
CA GLU A 247 -24.27 8.36 4.25
C GLU A 247 -23.79 9.70 3.67
N LEU A 248 -22.65 10.19 4.17
CA LEU A 248 -22.05 11.45 3.72
C LEU A 248 -21.41 11.35 2.32
N ASN A 249 -20.81 10.21 1.99
CA ASN A 249 -20.24 9.96 0.66
C ASN A 249 -20.33 8.48 0.24
N PRO A 250 -21.43 8.07 -0.42
CA PRO A 250 -21.61 6.69 -0.87
C PRO A 250 -20.78 6.35 -2.11
N LYS A 251 -19.95 7.28 -2.60
CA LYS A 251 -19.07 7.07 -3.76
C LYS A 251 -17.62 6.76 -3.38
N ASP A 252 -17.33 6.68 -2.08
CA ASP A 252 -16.01 6.29 -1.59
C ASP A 252 -15.94 4.77 -1.41
N PRO A 253 -15.24 4.02 -2.29
CA PRO A 253 -15.17 2.55 -2.21
C PRO A 253 -14.49 2.08 -0.91
N ARG A 254 -13.64 2.92 -0.30
CA ARG A 254 -12.92 2.57 0.94
C ARG A 254 -13.89 2.27 2.07
N THR A 255 -15.00 2.99 2.16
CA THR A 255 -16.01 2.76 3.20
C THR A 255 -16.66 1.40 3.06
N ALA A 256 -17.01 0.99 1.82
CA ALA A 256 -17.58 -0.34 1.57
C ALA A 256 -16.59 -1.46 1.92
N VAL A 257 -15.33 -1.33 1.50
CA VAL A 257 -14.26 -2.28 1.86
C VAL A 257 -14.09 -2.36 3.38
N LYS A 258 -14.10 -1.24 4.10
CA LYS A 258 -13.99 -1.26 5.56
C LYS A 258 -15.22 -1.85 6.25
N MET A 259 -16.42 -1.69 5.70
CA MET A 259 -17.59 -2.42 6.20
C MET A 259 -17.45 -3.93 6.03
N MET A 260 -16.81 -4.43 4.98
CA MET A 260 -16.50 -5.87 4.86
C MET A 260 -15.60 -6.35 6.01
N TRP A 261 -14.61 -5.56 6.43
CA TRP A 261 -13.79 -5.88 7.61
C TRP A 261 -14.60 -5.89 8.92
N VAL A 262 -15.64 -5.06 9.02
CA VAL A 262 -16.58 -5.12 10.14
C VAL A 262 -17.40 -6.42 10.09
N GLU A 263 -17.96 -6.78 8.93
CA GLU A 263 -18.74 -8.02 8.78
C GLU A 263 -17.92 -9.28 9.05
N LEU A 264 -16.65 -9.29 8.64
CA LEU A 264 -15.72 -10.39 8.93
C LEU A 264 -15.65 -10.68 10.43
N GLY A 265 -15.50 -9.63 11.23
CA GLY A 265 -15.39 -9.75 12.68
C GLY A 265 -16.72 -9.93 13.40
N GLN A 266 -17.79 -9.25 12.96
CA GLN A 266 -19.10 -9.31 13.62
C GLN A 266 -19.88 -10.60 13.28
N GLY A 267 -19.67 -11.17 12.10
CA GLY A 267 -20.35 -12.41 11.70
C GLY A 267 -21.87 -12.29 11.59
N ARG A 268 -22.42 -11.12 11.23
CA ARG A 268 -23.87 -10.88 11.12
C ARG A 268 -24.54 -11.49 9.88
N GLY A 269 -23.79 -12.31 9.12
CA GLY A 269 -24.29 -13.13 8.03
C GLY A 269 -23.73 -12.77 6.65
N ARG A 270 -23.67 -13.78 5.77
CA ARG A 270 -23.14 -13.69 4.40
C ARG A 270 -23.81 -12.58 3.58
N SER A 271 -25.11 -12.35 3.74
CA SER A 271 -25.84 -11.34 2.97
C SER A 271 -25.31 -9.91 3.17
N ARG A 272 -24.86 -9.57 4.38
CA ARG A 272 -24.25 -8.25 4.66
C ARG A 272 -22.87 -8.14 4.02
N MET A 273 -22.05 -9.19 4.09
CA MET A 273 -20.77 -9.25 3.38
C MET A 273 -20.96 -9.02 1.88
N GLU A 274 -21.86 -9.77 1.25
CA GLU A 274 -22.13 -9.66 -0.19
C GLU A 274 -22.70 -8.30 -0.60
N LEU A 275 -23.50 -7.65 0.28
CA LEU A 275 -23.97 -6.29 0.05
C LEU A 275 -22.79 -5.30 -0.06
N TRP A 276 -21.86 -5.34 0.89
CA TRP A 276 -20.72 -4.42 0.90
C TRP A 276 -19.68 -4.74 -0.17
N PHE A 277 -19.46 -6.03 -0.44
CA PHE A 277 -18.62 -6.47 -1.56
C PHE A 277 -19.14 -5.93 -2.89
N ARG A 278 -20.43 -6.09 -3.17
CA ARG A 278 -21.04 -5.57 -4.41
C ARG A 278 -20.87 -4.07 -4.54
N ARG A 279 -21.15 -3.31 -3.47
CA ARG A 279 -20.94 -1.85 -3.44
C ARG A 279 -19.49 -1.45 -3.72
N ALA A 280 -18.52 -2.19 -3.16
CA ALA A 280 -17.11 -1.93 -3.42
C ALA A 280 -16.76 -2.16 -4.89
N MET A 281 -17.17 -3.30 -5.45
CA MET A 281 -16.87 -3.66 -6.85
C MET A 281 -17.62 -2.82 -7.88
N GLU A 282 -18.83 -2.33 -7.56
CA GLU A 282 -19.58 -1.38 -8.41
C GLU A 282 -18.87 -0.02 -8.50
N LEU A 283 -18.22 0.43 -7.42
CA LEU A 283 -17.47 1.69 -7.38
C LEU A 283 -16.05 1.56 -7.94
N ASP A 284 -15.41 0.42 -7.71
CA ASP A 284 -14.06 0.11 -8.18
C ASP A 284 -13.97 -1.36 -8.64
N PRO A 285 -14.22 -1.65 -9.93
CA PRO A 285 -14.12 -2.99 -10.49
C PRO A 285 -12.70 -3.60 -10.46
N ASN A 286 -11.68 -2.80 -10.11
CA ASN A 286 -10.30 -3.24 -9.97
C ASN A 286 -9.91 -3.46 -8.50
N SER A 287 -10.86 -3.41 -7.57
CA SER A 287 -10.60 -3.45 -6.13
C SER A 287 -10.14 -4.82 -5.65
N TYR A 288 -8.84 -5.07 -5.80
CA TYR A 288 -8.21 -6.27 -5.26
C TYR A 288 -8.37 -6.36 -3.74
N ASP A 289 -8.35 -5.24 -3.02
CA ASP A 289 -8.60 -5.21 -1.56
C ASP A 289 -10.00 -5.74 -1.19
N ALA A 290 -11.03 -5.43 -1.98
CA ALA A 290 -12.38 -5.96 -1.76
C ALA A 290 -12.40 -7.47 -1.99
N CYS A 291 -11.87 -7.94 -3.12
CA CYS A 291 -11.82 -9.37 -3.43
C CYS A 291 -11.00 -10.14 -2.38
N ASN A 292 -9.82 -9.66 -1.99
CA ASN A 292 -9.00 -10.30 -0.97
C ASN A 292 -9.71 -10.32 0.41
N THR A 293 -10.44 -9.25 0.77
CA THR A 293 -11.24 -9.25 2.01
C THR A 293 -12.38 -10.29 1.95
N LYS A 294 -13.02 -10.47 0.78
CA LYS A 294 -14.03 -11.52 0.59
C LYS A 294 -13.41 -12.92 0.61
N LEU A 295 -12.22 -13.12 0.02
CA LEU A 295 -11.49 -14.38 0.10
C LEU A 295 -11.23 -14.76 1.57
N LEU A 296 -10.69 -13.84 2.37
CA LEU A 296 -10.47 -14.03 3.81
C LEU A 296 -11.77 -14.37 4.56
N TYR A 297 -12.90 -13.78 4.19
CA TYR A 297 -14.21 -14.11 4.77
C TYR A 297 -14.68 -15.54 4.45
N LEU A 298 -14.32 -16.04 3.26
CA LEU A 298 -14.67 -17.38 2.79
C LEU A 298 -13.76 -18.47 3.32
N GLU A 299 -12.72 -18.13 4.07
CA GLU A 299 -11.84 -19.11 4.67
C GLU A 299 -12.54 -20.01 5.71
N PRO A 300 -12.16 -21.30 5.83
CA PRO A 300 -12.67 -22.22 6.85
C PRO A 300 -12.58 -21.72 8.30
N LYS A 301 -11.55 -20.91 8.60
CA LYS A 301 -11.36 -20.34 9.95
C LYS A 301 -12.34 -19.20 10.27
N TRP A 302 -13.12 -18.78 9.29
CA TRP A 302 -14.10 -17.69 9.38
C TRP A 302 -15.50 -18.19 9.03
N HIS A 303 -16.00 -17.91 7.83
CA HIS A 303 -17.41 -18.10 7.48
C HIS A 303 -17.60 -18.92 6.20
N GLY A 304 -16.59 -19.66 5.76
CA GLY A 304 -16.71 -20.47 4.55
C GLY A 304 -15.93 -21.78 4.56
N SER A 305 -15.40 -22.15 3.41
CA SER A 305 -14.75 -23.43 3.12
C SER A 305 -13.71 -23.27 2.02
N ILE A 306 -12.80 -24.24 1.89
CA ILE A 306 -11.82 -24.28 0.80
C ILE A 306 -12.52 -24.24 -0.57
N GLU A 307 -13.64 -24.96 -0.70
CA GLU A 307 -14.42 -24.99 -1.95
C GLU A 307 -14.96 -23.60 -2.30
N GLU A 308 -15.49 -22.86 -1.32
CA GLU A 308 -15.98 -21.50 -1.53
C GLU A 308 -14.86 -20.51 -1.88
N MET A 309 -13.67 -20.66 -1.28
CA MET A 309 -12.49 -19.85 -1.63
C MET A 309 -12.10 -20.04 -3.09
N LEU A 310 -11.91 -21.30 -3.51
CA LEU A 310 -11.49 -21.63 -4.88
C LEU A 310 -12.56 -21.25 -5.90
N LYS A 311 -13.85 -21.49 -5.58
CA LYS A 311 -14.96 -21.05 -6.41
C LYS A 311 -14.95 -19.54 -6.62
N PHE A 312 -14.79 -18.77 -5.55
CA PHE A 312 -14.74 -17.31 -5.65
C PHE A 312 -13.51 -16.82 -6.45
N GLY A 313 -12.34 -17.46 -6.25
CA GLY A 313 -11.16 -17.19 -7.09
C GLY A 313 -11.44 -17.41 -8.58
N ARG A 314 -12.11 -18.50 -8.94
CA ARG A 314 -12.53 -18.76 -10.35
C ARG A 314 -13.52 -17.71 -10.85
N GLU A 315 -14.48 -17.29 -10.02
CA GLU A 315 -15.39 -16.16 -10.36
C GLU A 315 -14.60 -14.86 -10.65
N CYS A 316 -13.52 -14.59 -9.91
CA CYS A 316 -12.64 -13.45 -10.17
C CYS A 316 -11.93 -13.52 -11.54
N VAL A 317 -11.55 -14.72 -11.99
CA VAL A 317 -10.92 -14.93 -13.31
C VAL A 317 -11.94 -14.81 -14.44
N GLU A 318 -13.13 -15.41 -14.26
CA GLU A 318 -14.20 -15.46 -15.26
C GLU A 318 -14.93 -14.13 -15.47
N SER A 319 -14.85 -13.23 -14.49
CA SER A 319 -15.51 -11.92 -14.55
C SER A 319 -15.10 -11.12 -15.79
N LYS A 320 -16.10 -10.57 -16.46
CA LYS A 320 -15.93 -9.64 -17.60
C LYS A 320 -15.90 -8.19 -17.15
N GLU A 321 -16.36 -7.91 -15.93
CA GLU A 321 -16.48 -6.57 -15.37
C GLU A 321 -15.27 -6.21 -14.52
N TRP A 322 -14.69 -7.19 -13.83
CA TRP A 322 -13.56 -6.97 -12.93
C TRP A 322 -12.23 -7.02 -13.67
N SER A 323 -11.30 -6.16 -13.27
CA SER A 323 -10.04 -5.94 -13.99
C SER A 323 -8.87 -5.69 -13.03
N GLY A 324 -7.73 -5.22 -13.55
CA GLY A 324 -6.49 -5.05 -12.78
C GLY A 324 -5.95 -6.38 -12.26
N HIS A 325 -5.69 -6.47 -10.96
CA HIS A 325 -5.07 -7.64 -10.33
C HIS A 325 -6.08 -8.67 -9.81
N VAL A 326 -7.39 -8.42 -9.95
CA VAL A 326 -8.47 -9.27 -9.41
C VAL A 326 -8.34 -10.76 -9.77
N PRO A 327 -7.95 -11.16 -11.00
CA PRO A 327 -7.79 -12.60 -11.32
C PRO A 327 -6.79 -13.33 -10.41
N LEU A 328 -5.79 -12.64 -9.86
CA LEU A 328 -4.76 -13.24 -9.02
C LEU A 328 -5.27 -13.67 -7.64
N VAL A 329 -6.49 -13.28 -7.25
CA VAL A 329 -7.15 -13.76 -6.02
C VAL A 329 -7.28 -15.29 -6.02
N LEU A 330 -7.37 -15.92 -7.21
CA LEU A 330 -7.35 -17.37 -7.32
C LEU A 330 -5.98 -17.97 -6.95
N ALA A 331 -4.88 -17.30 -7.32
CA ALA A 331 -3.55 -17.71 -6.91
C ALA A 331 -3.36 -17.56 -5.39
N ASP A 332 -3.89 -16.49 -4.79
CA ASP A 332 -3.85 -16.31 -3.34
C ASP A 332 -4.67 -17.40 -2.62
N ALA A 333 -5.84 -17.77 -3.15
CA ALA A 333 -6.61 -18.89 -2.62
C ALA A 333 -5.80 -20.20 -2.63
N HIS A 334 -5.05 -20.46 -3.69
CA HIS A 334 -4.15 -21.61 -3.76
C HIS A 334 -2.93 -21.52 -2.85
N ASP A 335 -2.42 -20.34 -2.52
CA ASP A 335 -1.36 -20.17 -1.53
C ASP A 335 -1.85 -20.45 -0.11
N GLU A 336 -3.06 -20.00 0.22
CA GLU A 336 -3.67 -20.15 1.55
C GLU A 336 -4.01 -21.61 1.89
N VAL A 337 -4.47 -22.40 0.91
CA VAL A 337 -4.89 -23.81 1.11
C VAL A 337 -3.81 -24.70 1.75
N PRO A 338 -2.64 -24.90 1.13
CA PRO A 338 -1.59 -25.71 1.71
C PRO A 338 -1.03 -25.07 2.99
N LEU A 339 -0.96 -23.75 3.05
CA LEU A 339 -0.36 -23.05 4.17
C LEU A 339 -1.14 -23.22 5.48
N TYR A 340 -2.48 -23.18 5.42
CA TYR A 340 -3.32 -23.15 6.62
C TYR A 340 -4.23 -24.35 6.83
N TYR A 341 -4.51 -25.15 5.78
CA TYR A 341 -5.54 -26.19 5.86
C TYR A 341 -5.06 -27.59 5.47
N LEU A 342 -3.78 -27.74 5.11
CA LEU A 342 -3.18 -29.05 4.85
C LEU A 342 -2.03 -29.33 5.82
N GLU A 343 -1.82 -30.61 6.10
CA GLU A 343 -0.64 -31.09 6.82
C GLU A 343 0.63 -30.82 6.02
N LYS A 344 1.76 -30.60 6.71
CA LYS A 344 3.04 -30.27 6.07
C LYS A 344 3.48 -31.30 5.02
N SER A 345 3.14 -32.58 5.21
CA SER A 345 3.41 -33.67 4.25
C SER A 345 2.68 -33.50 2.92
N ASP A 346 1.54 -32.80 2.92
CA ASP A 346 0.62 -32.73 1.79
C ASP A 346 0.73 -31.40 1.04
N GLN A 347 1.47 -30.42 1.59
CA GLN A 347 1.64 -29.10 0.97
C GLN A 347 2.32 -29.17 -0.39
N ALA A 348 3.40 -29.95 -0.51
CA ALA A 348 4.12 -30.08 -1.77
C ALA A 348 3.32 -30.88 -2.83
N THR A 349 2.54 -31.87 -2.40
CA THR A 349 1.72 -32.68 -3.33
C THR A 349 0.47 -31.94 -3.80
N TYR A 350 -0.01 -30.95 -3.05
CA TYR A 350 -1.10 -30.07 -3.46
C TYR A 350 -0.82 -29.38 -4.79
N TRP A 351 0.36 -28.77 -4.94
CA TRP A 351 0.76 -28.05 -6.15
C TRP A 351 0.89 -28.95 -7.39
N LYS A 352 1.10 -30.25 -7.19
CA LYS A 352 1.23 -31.24 -8.28
C LYS A 352 -0.12 -31.68 -8.86
N ARG A 353 -1.23 -31.22 -8.30
CA ARG A 353 -2.56 -31.57 -8.78
C ARG A 353 -2.87 -30.83 -10.09
N PRO A 354 -3.32 -31.53 -11.15
CA PRO A 354 -3.55 -30.89 -12.46
C PRO A 354 -4.51 -29.70 -12.39
N GLU A 355 -5.55 -29.77 -11.57
CA GLU A 355 -6.53 -28.71 -11.40
C GLU A 355 -5.94 -27.42 -10.80
N VAL A 356 -4.91 -27.51 -9.97
CA VAL A 356 -4.23 -26.35 -9.39
C VAL A 356 -3.48 -25.59 -10.47
N TRP A 357 -2.79 -26.31 -11.36
CA TRP A 357 -2.11 -25.65 -12.48
C TRP A 357 -3.08 -24.95 -13.42
N LEU A 358 -4.20 -25.58 -13.77
CA LEU A 358 -5.22 -24.98 -14.63
C LEU A 358 -5.71 -23.63 -14.08
N ASP A 359 -5.91 -23.56 -12.77
CA ASP A 359 -6.35 -22.35 -12.08
C ASP A 359 -5.28 -21.26 -12.07
N ILE A 360 -4.05 -21.61 -11.68
CA ILE A 360 -2.92 -20.67 -11.69
C ILE A 360 -2.71 -20.11 -13.09
N LYS A 361 -2.67 -20.99 -14.11
CA LYS A 361 -2.47 -20.57 -15.50
C LYS A 361 -3.57 -19.62 -15.96
N ALA A 362 -4.83 -19.96 -15.73
CA ALA A 362 -5.96 -19.10 -16.10
C ALA A 362 -5.90 -17.73 -15.40
N ALA A 363 -5.55 -17.70 -14.11
CA ALA A 363 -5.40 -16.47 -13.34
C ALA A 363 -4.30 -15.56 -13.89
N PHE A 364 -3.11 -16.11 -14.14
CA PHE A 364 -1.97 -15.34 -14.65
C PHE A 364 -2.14 -14.90 -16.10
N GLU A 365 -2.68 -15.75 -16.98
CA GLU A 365 -2.97 -15.36 -18.37
C GLU A 365 -4.00 -14.22 -18.43
N LYS A 366 -5.09 -14.33 -17.65
CA LYS A 366 -6.08 -13.25 -17.54
C LYS A 366 -5.47 -11.97 -16.98
N PHE A 367 -4.62 -12.09 -15.95
CA PHE A 367 -3.90 -10.96 -15.38
C PHE A 367 -2.99 -10.27 -16.41
N PHE A 368 -2.17 -11.00 -17.16
CA PHE A 368 -1.29 -10.39 -18.17
C PHE A 368 -2.07 -9.81 -19.34
N TRP A 369 -3.20 -10.41 -19.72
CA TRP A 369 -4.10 -9.82 -20.71
C TRP A 369 -4.66 -8.46 -20.27
N LEU A 370 -5.06 -8.33 -19.00
CA LEU A 370 -5.51 -7.06 -18.42
C LEU A 370 -4.38 -6.06 -18.16
N ASN A 371 -3.15 -6.55 -17.96
CA ASN A 371 -2.00 -5.77 -17.53
C ASN A 371 -0.75 -6.10 -18.37
N PRO A 372 -0.72 -5.75 -19.67
CA PRO A 372 0.33 -6.20 -20.59
C PRO A 372 1.75 -5.72 -20.23
N ASN A 373 1.89 -4.65 -19.44
CA ASN A 373 3.17 -4.03 -19.09
C ASN A 373 3.55 -4.25 -17.62
N LYS A 374 3.55 -5.50 -17.14
CA LYS A 374 3.85 -5.86 -15.75
C LYS A 374 4.95 -6.94 -15.62
N PRO A 375 6.18 -6.68 -16.11
CA PRO A 375 7.23 -7.71 -16.18
C PRO A 375 7.65 -8.26 -14.81
N GLY A 376 7.48 -7.49 -13.73
CA GLY A 376 7.79 -7.94 -12.37
C GLY A 376 7.02 -9.21 -11.95
N TRP A 377 5.83 -9.45 -12.51
CA TRP A 377 4.98 -10.59 -12.15
C TRP A 377 5.38 -11.91 -12.80
N HIS A 378 6.30 -11.90 -13.78
CA HIS A 378 6.86 -13.14 -14.32
C HIS A 378 7.63 -13.95 -13.26
N HIS A 379 8.15 -13.30 -12.21
CA HIS A 379 8.75 -14.00 -11.07
C HIS A 379 7.74 -14.88 -10.34
N ASN A 380 6.56 -14.33 -10.02
CA ASN A 380 5.48 -15.07 -9.40
C ASN A 380 5.02 -16.21 -10.28
N TYR A 381 4.81 -15.95 -11.58
CA TYR A 381 4.30 -16.98 -12.49
C TYR A 381 5.31 -18.12 -12.68
N ALA A 382 6.60 -17.80 -12.85
CA ALA A 382 7.69 -18.79 -12.87
C ALA A 382 7.72 -19.64 -11.60
N ARG A 383 7.56 -19.03 -10.42
CA ARG A 383 7.53 -19.75 -9.14
C ARG A 383 6.39 -20.76 -9.07
N TYR A 384 5.18 -20.39 -9.50
CA TYR A 384 4.07 -21.35 -9.53
C TYR A 384 4.28 -22.44 -10.60
N ALA A 385 4.77 -22.09 -11.79
CA ALA A 385 5.12 -23.08 -12.81
C ALA A 385 6.13 -24.11 -12.27
N TYR A 386 7.10 -23.66 -11.48
CA TYR A 386 8.03 -24.56 -10.78
C TYR A 386 7.34 -25.46 -9.75
N TRP A 387 6.54 -24.90 -8.83
CA TRP A 387 5.83 -25.70 -7.82
C TRP A 387 4.86 -26.71 -8.41
N CYS A 388 4.25 -26.38 -9.56
CA CYS A 388 3.36 -27.26 -10.30
C CYS A 388 4.08 -28.21 -11.28
N GLU A 389 5.42 -28.19 -11.33
CA GLU A 389 6.26 -29.00 -12.24
C GLU A 389 5.93 -28.80 -13.73
N GLN A 390 5.60 -27.57 -14.11
CA GLN A 390 5.24 -27.15 -15.47
C GLN A 390 6.45 -26.55 -16.17
N TRP A 391 7.35 -27.43 -16.60
CA TRP A 391 8.69 -27.07 -17.06
C TRP A 391 8.69 -26.20 -18.32
N ASP A 392 7.81 -26.47 -19.28
CA ASP A 392 7.73 -25.67 -20.51
C ASP A 392 7.31 -24.22 -20.22
N GLU A 393 6.30 -24.04 -19.38
CA GLU A 393 5.85 -22.71 -18.98
C GLU A 393 6.93 -22.01 -18.13
N LEU A 394 7.57 -22.73 -17.19
CA LEU A 394 8.69 -22.19 -16.42
C LEU A 394 9.80 -21.66 -17.33
N ASN A 395 10.20 -22.43 -18.35
CA ASN A 395 11.21 -22.00 -19.32
C ASN A 395 10.77 -20.74 -20.08
N GLN A 396 9.50 -20.63 -20.46
CA GLN A 396 8.96 -19.41 -21.09
C GLN A 396 9.03 -18.20 -20.15
N GLN A 397 8.62 -18.36 -18.89
CA GLN A 397 8.62 -17.28 -17.92
C GLN A 397 10.04 -16.83 -17.55
N LEU A 398 11.01 -17.75 -17.51
CA LEU A 398 12.43 -17.45 -17.28
C LEU A 398 13.01 -16.49 -18.33
N LEU A 399 12.57 -16.59 -19.59
CA LEU A 399 13.00 -15.69 -20.68
C LEU A 399 12.42 -14.27 -20.55
N GLN A 400 11.31 -14.13 -19.81
CA GLN A 400 10.62 -12.85 -19.59
C GLN A 400 11.09 -12.14 -18.31
N LEU A 401 11.95 -12.77 -17.50
CA LEU A 401 12.45 -12.14 -16.29
C LEU A 401 13.35 -10.94 -16.64
N GLY A 402 13.07 -9.80 -16.00
CA GLY A 402 14.03 -8.71 -15.88
C GLY A 402 15.16 -9.06 -14.89
N PRO A 403 15.74 -8.07 -14.19
CA PRO A 403 16.67 -8.34 -13.09
C PRO A 403 16.04 -9.33 -12.09
N VAL A 404 16.73 -10.45 -11.84
CA VAL A 404 16.20 -11.54 -11.03
C VAL A 404 16.18 -11.16 -9.56
N ASN A 405 14.99 -11.16 -8.95
CA ASN A 405 14.85 -11.08 -7.51
C ASN A 405 14.94 -12.48 -6.89
N TYR A 406 16.13 -12.86 -6.45
CA TYR A 406 16.40 -14.19 -5.90
C TYR A 406 15.59 -14.53 -4.63
N ASP A 407 15.15 -13.54 -3.86
CA ASP A 407 14.39 -13.78 -2.62
C ASP A 407 13.05 -14.46 -2.90
N TYR A 408 12.44 -14.22 -4.07
CA TYR A 408 11.21 -14.90 -4.50
C TYR A 408 11.37 -16.41 -4.65
N PHE A 409 12.60 -16.86 -4.91
CA PHE A 409 12.93 -18.25 -5.17
C PHE A 409 13.65 -18.91 -3.99
N GLY A 410 13.72 -18.25 -2.83
CA GLY A 410 14.43 -18.77 -1.65
C GLY A 410 15.95 -18.54 -1.70
N GLY A 411 16.43 -17.66 -2.58
CA GLY A 411 17.85 -17.32 -2.74
C GLY A 411 18.44 -17.80 -4.07
N LYS A 412 19.67 -17.35 -4.34
CA LYS A 412 20.34 -17.62 -5.63
C LYS A 412 20.58 -19.11 -5.87
N GLU A 413 20.96 -19.85 -4.84
CA GLU A 413 21.21 -21.29 -4.96
C GLU A 413 19.94 -22.07 -5.35
N GLU A 414 18.80 -21.74 -4.75
CA GLU A 414 17.51 -22.37 -5.06
C GLU A 414 17.02 -21.97 -6.46
N PHE A 415 17.23 -20.72 -6.86
CA PHE A 415 16.97 -20.30 -8.23
C PHE A 415 17.82 -21.08 -9.25
N ASP A 416 19.12 -21.22 -9.00
CA ASP A 416 20.04 -21.94 -9.90
C ASP A 416 19.64 -23.42 -10.02
N LYS A 417 19.19 -24.05 -8.92
CA LYS A 417 18.63 -25.42 -8.92
C LYS A 417 17.36 -25.51 -9.76
N MET A 418 16.43 -24.58 -9.56
CA MET A 418 15.17 -24.51 -10.32
C MET A 418 15.44 -24.40 -11.84
N VAL A 419 16.36 -23.52 -12.24
CA VAL A 419 16.75 -23.35 -13.66
C VAL A 419 17.40 -24.61 -14.22
N LEU A 420 18.25 -25.29 -13.43
CA LEU A 420 18.86 -26.55 -13.86
C LEU A 420 17.82 -27.65 -14.08
N LEU A 421 16.86 -27.79 -13.16
CA LEU A 421 15.75 -28.75 -13.30
C LEU A 421 14.91 -28.45 -14.55
N ALA A 422 14.54 -27.18 -14.77
CA ALA A 422 13.77 -26.77 -15.94
C ALA A 422 14.47 -27.14 -17.27
N LYS A 423 15.81 -27.02 -17.33
CA LYS A 423 16.62 -27.41 -18.49
C LYS A 423 16.69 -28.92 -18.68
N GLN A 424 16.79 -29.70 -17.60
CA GLN A 424 16.82 -31.17 -17.66
C GLN A 424 15.51 -31.74 -18.19
N HIS A 425 14.40 -31.04 -17.93
CA HIS A 425 13.06 -31.41 -18.41
C HIS A 425 12.69 -30.80 -19.76
N ALA A 426 13.52 -29.92 -20.33
CA ALA A 426 13.33 -29.43 -21.70
C ALA A 426 13.63 -30.57 -22.69
N ALA A 427 12.74 -30.81 -23.64
CA ALA A 427 12.93 -31.84 -24.66
C ALA A 427 14.24 -31.62 -25.44
N PRO A 428 15.00 -32.68 -25.82
CA PRO A 428 16.30 -32.56 -26.49
C PRO A 428 16.34 -31.83 -27.84
N ASP A 429 15.21 -31.47 -28.45
CA ASP A 429 15.16 -31.04 -29.86
C ASP A 429 15.13 -29.51 -30.09
N ALA A 430 15.42 -28.70 -29.07
CA ALA A 430 15.46 -27.23 -29.21
C ALA A 430 16.89 -26.63 -29.27
N ILE A 431 17.93 -27.45 -29.38
CA ILE A 431 19.29 -27.00 -29.73
C ILE A 431 19.57 -27.47 -31.15
N GLY A 432 19.03 -26.72 -32.12
CA GLY A 432 19.50 -26.78 -33.48
C GLY A 432 20.92 -26.24 -33.53
N ASP A 433 21.89 -27.12 -33.72
CA ASP A 433 23.26 -26.81 -34.11
C ASP A 433 23.25 -25.81 -35.28
N ASN A 434 23.72 -24.58 -35.04
CA ASN A 434 24.30 -23.76 -36.10
C ASN A 434 25.80 -23.64 -35.80
N LYS A 435 26.57 -24.43 -36.55
CA LYS A 435 28.00 -24.25 -36.79
C LYS A 435 28.27 -22.98 -37.58
#